data_AF-A0A2U3NGP1-F1
#
_entry.id   AF-A0A2U3NGP1-F1
#
_cell.length_a   1.000
_cell.length_b   1.000
_cell.length_c   1.000
_cell.angle_alpha   90.00
_cell.angle_beta   90.00
_cell.angle_gamma   90.00
#
_symmetry.space_group_name_H-M   'P 1'
#
loop_
_entity.id
_entity.type
_entity.pdbx_description
1 polymer ?
#
loop_
_entity_poly.entity_id
_entity_poly.type
_entity_poly.pdbx_seq_one_letter_code
_entity_poly.pdbx_strand_id
1 'polypeptide(L)'
;MASESADNTFTVPFDVWRDIFINDGDLDLVQRTYSQLSPEPYGPWVEPLDMTKFHELSIPRSFLVGTEDLVMPPGDLGWHPRMSTRLGTFRLVQMPGSHEALFTQPLSVADKLVEAGRDDYLGDNRG
;
A
#
# COMPACT_ATOMS: atom_id res chain seq x y z
N MET A 1 11.38 -18.34 6.55
CA MET A 1 11.65 -17.02 7.20
C MET A 1 12.94 -16.44 6.63
N ALA A 2 13.13 -15.11 6.67
CA ALA A 2 14.32 -14.49 6.05
C ALA A 2 15.66 -15.03 6.60
N SER A 3 15.71 -15.29 7.91
CA SER A 3 16.87 -15.86 8.61
C SER A 3 17.29 -17.26 8.15
N GLU A 4 16.45 -17.93 7.36
CA GLU A 4 16.69 -19.28 6.84
C GLU A 4 17.21 -19.26 5.39
N SER A 5 17.23 -18.09 4.75
CA SER A 5 17.79 -17.90 3.41
C SER A 5 19.30 -17.61 3.45
N ALA A 6 20.00 -17.83 2.33
CA ALA A 6 21.44 -17.60 2.25
C ALA A 6 21.83 -16.12 2.24
N ASP A 7 20.90 -15.24 1.85
CA ASP A 7 21.11 -13.80 1.64
C ASP A 7 20.17 -12.92 2.47
N ASN A 8 19.52 -13.48 3.49
CA ASN A 8 18.58 -12.80 4.39
C ASN A 8 17.41 -12.12 3.63
N THR A 9 16.85 -12.84 2.68
CA THR A 9 15.66 -12.47 1.91
C THR A 9 14.45 -13.31 2.30
N PHE A 10 13.25 -12.79 2.11
CA PHE A 10 12.03 -13.59 2.17
C PHE A 10 11.33 -13.60 0.83
N THR A 11 10.65 -14.70 0.53
CA THR A 11 9.81 -14.84 -0.66
C THR A 11 8.39 -15.07 -0.21
N VAL A 12 7.44 -14.37 -0.83
CA VAL A 12 6.02 -14.57 -0.58
C VAL A 12 5.62 -15.95 -1.10
N PRO A 13 5.05 -16.84 -0.27
CA PRO A 13 4.49 -18.11 -0.74
C PRO A 13 3.36 -17.88 -1.75
N PHE A 14 3.22 -18.74 -2.75
CA PHE A 14 2.23 -18.56 -3.83
C PHE A 14 0.77 -18.49 -3.32
N ASP A 15 0.43 -19.29 -2.32
CA ASP A 15 -0.88 -19.28 -1.67
C ASP A 15 -1.15 -17.94 -0.97
N VAL A 16 -0.15 -17.39 -0.25
CA VAL A 16 -0.24 -16.06 0.36
C VAL A 16 -0.37 -14.98 -0.73
N TRP A 17 0.40 -15.06 -1.80
CA TRP A 17 0.27 -14.13 -2.93
C TRP A 17 -1.15 -14.14 -3.51
N ARG A 18 -1.65 -15.33 -3.84
CA ARG A 18 -3.00 -15.51 -4.41
C ARG A 18 -4.11 -15.05 -3.46
N ASP A 19 -4.08 -15.49 -2.20
CA ASP A 19 -5.23 -15.35 -1.30
C ASP A 19 -5.22 -14.03 -0.51
N ILE A 20 -4.08 -13.35 -0.44
CA ILE A 20 -3.90 -12.14 0.40
C ILE A 20 -3.50 -10.91 -0.43
N PHE A 21 -2.52 -11.04 -1.34
CA PHE A 21 -1.99 -9.89 -2.10
C PHE A 21 -2.86 -9.55 -3.32
N ILE A 22 -3.27 -10.56 -4.09
CA ILE A 22 -4.07 -10.41 -5.33
C ILE A 22 -5.36 -11.26 -5.27
N ASN A 23 -6.09 -11.15 -4.16
CA ASN A 23 -7.31 -11.92 -3.85
C ASN A 23 -8.52 -11.61 -4.75
N ASP A 24 -8.40 -10.65 -5.67
CA ASP A 24 -9.40 -10.26 -6.66
C ASP A 24 -8.99 -10.63 -8.11
N GLY A 25 -7.84 -11.29 -8.31
CA GLY A 25 -7.33 -11.70 -9.62
C GLY A 25 -7.76 -13.11 -10.05
N ASP A 26 -7.89 -13.32 -11.36
CA ASP A 26 -8.01 -14.68 -11.91
C ASP A 26 -6.68 -15.45 -11.83
N LEU A 27 -6.75 -16.79 -11.84
CA LEU A 27 -5.57 -17.64 -11.63
C LEU A 27 -4.45 -17.37 -12.64
N ASP A 28 -4.80 -17.09 -13.90
CA ASP A 28 -3.82 -16.83 -14.96
C ASP A 28 -3.07 -15.52 -14.69
N LEU A 29 -3.76 -14.47 -14.25
CA LEU A 29 -3.16 -13.23 -13.79
C LEU A 29 -2.28 -13.46 -12.57
N VAL A 30 -2.80 -14.14 -11.54
CA VAL A 30 -2.05 -14.41 -10.30
C VAL A 30 -0.74 -15.16 -10.59
N GLN A 31 -0.77 -16.18 -11.45
CA GLN A 31 0.44 -16.93 -11.82
C GLN A 31 1.44 -16.07 -12.60
N ARG A 32 0.95 -15.27 -13.56
CA ARG A 32 1.81 -14.37 -14.34
C ARG A 32 2.46 -13.31 -13.47
N THR A 33 1.74 -12.73 -12.52
CA THR A 33 2.29 -11.70 -11.62
C THR A 33 3.22 -12.32 -10.58
N TYR A 34 2.91 -13.51 -10.06
CA TYR A 34 3.80 -14.24 -9.15
C TYR A 34 5.17 -14.53 -9.79
N SER A 35 5.18 -14.90 -11.08
CA SER A 35 6.42 -15.18 -11.81
C SER A 35 7.37 -13.98 -11.97
N GLN A 36 6.87 -12.77 -11.71
CA GLN A 36 7.64 -11.53 -11.75
C GLN A 36 8.23 -11.15 -10.38
N LEU A 37 7.87 -11.85 -9.31
CA LEU A 37 8.39 -11.57 -7.97
C LEU A 37 9.85 -12.01 -7.82
N SER A 38 10.57 -11.27 -7.00
CA SER A 38 11.92 -11.62 -6.53
C SER A 38 11.93 -11.66 -4.99
N PRO A 39 12.85 -12.42 -4.38
CA PRO A 39 13.03 -12.39 -2.93
C PRO A 39 13.29 -10.96 -2.44
N GLU A 40 12.59 -10.55 -1.39
CA GLU A 40 12.74 -9.22 -0.79
C GLU A 40 13.81 -9.25 0.31
N PRO A 41 14.78 -8.32 0.31
CA PRO A 41 15.76 -8.21 1.38
C PRO A 41 15.09 -7.84 2.70
N TYR A 42 15.41 -8.56 3.78
CA TYR A 42 14.77 -8.32 5.08
C TYR A 42 15.37 -7.13 5.86
N GLY A 43 16.58 -6.68 5.51
CA GLY A 43 17.25 -5.57 6.20
C GLY A 43 16.38 -4.30 6.32
N PRO A 44 15.86 -3.75 5.22
CA PRO A 44 14.99 -2.56 5.25
C PRO A 44 13.71 -2.72 6.08
N TRP A 45 13.22 -3.94 6.28
CA TRP A 45 12.00 -4.20 7.06
C TRP A 45 12.18 -4.00 8.57
N VAL A 46 13.40 -4.18 9.08
CA VAL A 46 13.71 -4.09 10.52
C VAL A 46 14.57 -2.89 10.89
N GLU A 47 14.96 -2.10 9.90
CA GLU A 47 15.76 -0.90 10.11
C GLU A 47 14.91 0.20 10.77
N PRO A 48 15.30 0.72 11.96
CA PRO A 48 14.59 1.83 12.57
C PRO A 48 14.83 3.12 11.78
N LEU A 49 13.75 3.83 11.45
CA LEU A 49 13.79 5.08 10.71
C LEU A 49 13.57 6.29 11.63
N ASP A 50 14.44 7.30 11.52
CA ASP A 50 14.19 8.62 12.11
C ASP A 50 13.21 9.41 11.23
N MET A 51 11.96 9.49 11.71
CA MET A 51 10.86 10.15 11.00
C MET A 51 10.68 11.62 11.40
N THR A 52 11.58 12.20 12.21
CA THR A 52 11.43 13.58 12.75
C THR A 52 11.19 14.59 11.63
N LYS A 53 12.07 14.62 10.62
CA LYS A 53 11.94 15.53 9.48
C LYS A 53 10.67 15.29 8.68
N PHE A 54 10.26 14.04 8.49
CA PHE A 54 9.04 13.71 7.74
C PHE A 54 7.80 14.35 8.38
N HIS A 55 7.73 14.32 9.70
CA HIS A 55 6.60 14.88 10.45
C HIS A 55 6.59 16.43 10.47
N GLU A 56 7.74 17.08 10.30
CA GLU A 56 7.87 18.54 10.22
C GLU A 56 7.45 19.13 8.85
N LEU A 57 7.38 18.30 7.80
CA LEU A 57 6.99 18.78 6.47
C LEU A 57 5.55 19.31 6.44
N SER A 58 5.34 20.45 5.77
CA SER A 58 4.02 21.04 5.50
C SER A 58 3.37 20.52 4.22
N ILE A 59 3.93 19.47 3.61
CA ILE A 59 3.41 18.87 2.39
C ILE A 59 2.09 18.16 2.70
N PRO A 60 0.98 18.47 1.99
CA PRO A 60 -0.29 17.76 2.16
C PRO A 60 -0.15 16.26 1.90
N ARG A 61 -0.91 15.45 2.64
CA ARG A 61 -0.79 13.98 2.64
C ARG A 61 -2.13 13.36 2.29
N SER A 62 -2.07 12.28 1.53
CA SER A 62 -3.22 11.42 1.23
C SER A 62 -2.88 9.97 1.57
N PHE A 63 -3.89 9.19 1.94
CA PHE A 63 -3.77 7.75 2.13
C PHE A 63 -4.81 7.07 1.23
N LEU A 64 -4.33 6.39 0.20
CA LEU A 64 -5.16 5.57 -0.70
C LEU A 64 -5.08 4.11 -0.24
N VAL A 65 -6.23 3.48 -0.02
CA VAL A 65 -6.30 2.08 0.43
C VAL A 65 -7.41 1.30 -0.28
N GLY A 66 -7.08 0.07 -0.69
CA GLY A 66 -8.03 -0.90 -1.21
C GLY A 66 -8.90 -1.48 -0.09
N THR A 67 -10.21 -1.59 -0.29
CA THR A 67 -11.13 -2.12 0.74
C THR A 67 -11.01 -3.64 0.93
N GLU A 68 -10.45 -4.35 -0.04
CA GLU A 68 -10.19 -5.79 -0.01
C GLU A 68 -8.69 -6.11 0.14
N ASP A 69 -7.85 -5.13 0.49
CA ASP A 69 -6.44 -5.36 0.86
C ASP A 69 -6.37 -6.13 2.19
N LEU A 70 -5.84 -7.35 2.15
CA LEU A 70 -5.74 -8.26 3.28
C LEU A 70 -4.31 -8.42 3.81
N VAL A 71 -3.31 -7.69 3.27
CA VAL A 71 -1.91 -7.82 3.68
C VAL A 71 -1.74 -7.50 5.16
N MET A 72 -2.50 -6.52 5.66
CA MET A 72 -2.67 -6.28 7.08
C MET A 72 -3.97 -6.92 7.57
N PRO A 73 -3.98 -7.61 8.73
CA PRO A 73 -5.20 -8.20 9.26
C PRO A 73 -6.31 -7.15 9.43
N PRO A 74 -7.56 -7.45 9.04
CA PRO A 74 -8.69 -6.54 9.23
C PRO A 74 -8.87 -6.09 10.68
N GLY A 75 -9.49 -4.92 10.86
CA GLY A 75 -9.74 -4.33 12.18
C GLY A 75 -8.58 -3.47 12.68
N ASP A 76 -8.26 -3.57 13.96
CA ASP A 76 -7.31 -2.66 14.63
C ASP A 76 -5.87 -2.76 14.10
N LEU A 77 -5.54 -3.81 13.35
CA LEU A 77 -4.22 -3.99 12.73
C LEU A 77 -4.17 -3.53 11.26
N GLY A 78 -5.30 -3.16 10.66
CA GLY A 78 -5.41 -2.84 9.25
C GLY A 78 -4.67 -1.56 8.83
N TRP A 79 -4.56 -1.35 7.52
CA TRP A 79 -3.96 -0.12 6.97
C TRP A 79 -4.65 1.15 7.45
N HIS A 80 -5.98 1.16 7.45
CA HIS A 80 -6.81 2.23 8.00
C HIS A 80 -7.69 1.69 9.13
N PRO A 81 -7.76 2.34 10.31
CA PRO A 81 -7.13 3.63 10.65
C PRO A 81 -5.68 3.55 11.17
N ARG A 82 -5.17 2.38 11.57
CA ARG A 82 -3.90 2.27 12.33
C ARG A 82 -2.67 2.87 11.63
N MET A 83 -2.44 2.60 10.34
CA MET A 83 -1.27 3.15 9.64
C MET A 83 -1.54 4.57 9.16
N SER A 84 -2.72 4.81 8.57
CA SER A 84 -3.09 6.11 8.01
C SER A 84 -3.07 7.26 9.04
N THR A 85 -3.48 7.01 10.29
CA THR A 85 -3.54 8.04 11.34
C THR A 85 -2.17 8.60 11.73
N ARG A 86 -1.09 7.87 11.42
CA ARG A 86 0.30 8.32 11.63
C ARG A 86 0.69 9.52 10.75
N LEU A 87 -0.11 9.83 9.71
CA LEU A 87 0.10 10.99 8.84
C LEU A 87 -0.38 12.33 9.44
N GLY A 88 -1.09 12.31 10.58
CA GLY A 88 -1.69 13.51 11.16
C GLY A 88 -2.94 13.94 10.39
N THR A 89 -2.95 15.16 9.85
CA THR A 89 -4.03 15.57 8.92
C THR A 89 -3.74 15.02 7.53
N PHE A 90 -4.66 14.25 6.97
CA PHE A 90 -4.53 13.65 5.65
C PHE A 90 -5.90 13.49 4.98
N ARG A 91 -5.89 13.37 3.65
CA ARG A 91 -7.06 12.97 2.87
C ARG A 91 -7.12 11.43 2.79
N LEU A 92 -8.20 10.84 3.25
CA LEU A 92 -8.46 9.42 3.01
C LEU A 92 -9.11 9.25 1.64
N VAL A 93 -8.54 8.37 0.81
CA VAL A 93 -9.15 7.91 -0.44
C VAL A 93 -9.28 6.39 -0.35
N GLN A 94 -10.45 5.88 -0.69
CA GLN A 94 -10.71 4.44 -0.70
C GLN A 94 -11.20 4.01 -2.08
N MET A 95 -10.88 2.78 -2.43
CA MET A 95 -11.40 2.12 -3.61
C MET A 95 -11.57 0.63 -3.37
N PRO A 96 -12.47 -0.04 -4.10
CA PRO A 96 -12.44 -1.50 -4.20
C PRO A 96 -11.11 -1.96 -4.80
N GLY A 97 -10.58 -3.09 -4.33
CA GLY A 97 -9.38 -3.73 -4.82
C GLY A 97 -8.52 -4.35 -3.72
N SER A 98 -7.73 -5.34 -4.15
CA SER A 98 -6.69 -5.98 -3.36
C SER A 98 -5.47 -5.09 -3.14
N HIS A 99 -4.44 -5.62 -2.47
CA HIS A 99 -3.14 -4.96 -2.34
C HIS A 99 -2.51 -4.70 -3.72
N GLU A 100 -2.70 -5.63 -4.64
CA GLU A 100 -2.13 -5.64 -5.98
C GLU A 100 -3.14 -5.17 -7.04
N ALA A 101 -4.04 -4.26 -6.66
CA ALA A 101 -5.07 -3.69 -7.53
C ALA A 101 -4.52 -3.01 -8.80
N LEU A 102 -3.22 -2.70 -8.86
CA LEU A 102 -2.57 -2.25 -10.09
C LEU A 102 -2.66 -3.29 -11.21
N PHE A 103 -2.67 -4.59 -10.88
CA PHE A 103 -2.77 -5.66 -11.87
C PHE A 103 -4.23 -5.96 -12.27
N THR A 104 -5.18 -5.83 -11.35
CA THR A 104 -6.59 -6.17 -11.58
C THR A 104 -7.42 -5.00 -12.06
N GLN A 105 -7.14 -3.79 -11.58
CA GLN A 105 -7.96 -2.58 -11.81
C GLN A 105 -7.10 -1.32 -12.07
N PRO A 106 -6.14 -1.34 -13.02
CA PRO A 106 -5.16 -0.26 -13.21
C PRO A 106 -5.77 1.11 -13.49
N LEU A 107 -6.90 1.17 -14.21
CA LEU A 107 -7.57 2.44 -14.51
C LEU A 107 -8.22 3.04 -13.25
N SER A 108 -8.84 2.22 -12.42
CA SER A 108 -9.41 2.69 -11.14
C SER A 108 -8.31 3.18 -10.20
N VAL A 109 -7.16 2.50 -10.16
CA VAL A 109 -6.01 2.97 -9.39
C VAL A 109 -5.51 4.33 -9.92
N ALA A 110 -5.37 4.48 -11.24
CA ALA A 110 -4.93 5.74 -11.84
C ALA A 110 -5.85 6.91 -11.49
N ASP A 111 -7.17 6.71 -11.62
CA ASP A 111 -8.17 7.73 -11.27
C ASP A 111 -8.09 8.11 -9.79
N LYS A 112 -7.88 7.11 -8.91
CA LYS A 112 -7.78 7.31 -7.46
C LYS A 112 -6.48 7.98 -7.04
N LEU A 113 -5.38 7.77 -7.78
CA LEU A 113 -4.14 8.53 -7.59
C LEU A 113 -4.32 10.00 -7.98
N VAL A 114 -5.05 10.31 -9.06
CA VAL A 114 -5.39 11.69 -9.41
C VAL A 114 -6.28 12.33 -8.33
N GLU A 115 -7.29 11.61 -7.83
CA GLU A 115 -8.12 12.05 -6.71
C GLU A 115 -7.30 12.29 -5.44
N ALA A 116 -6.38 11.38 -5.12
CA ALA A 116 -5.51 11.50 -3.96
C ALA A 116 -4.51 12.65 -4.10
N GLY A 117 -4.03 12.94 -5.31
CA GLY A 117 -3.03 13.95 -5.61
C GLY A 117 -3.57 15.35 -5.89
N ARG A 118 -4.89 15.55 -5.99
CA ARG A 118 -5.46 16.87 -6.28
C ARG A 118 -5.14 17.87 -5.17
N ASP A 119 -4.82 19.10 -5.56
CA ASP A 119 -4.73 20.21 -4.61
C ASP A 119 -6.11 20.49 -4.02
N ASP A 120 -6.18 20.66 -2.70
CA ASP A 120 -7.31 21.37 -2.12
C ASP A 120 -7.13 22.84 -2.49
N TYR A 121 -7.73 23.26 -3.59
CA TYR A 121 -7.84 24.68 -3.94
C TYR A 121 -8.69 25.37 -2.86
N LEU A 122 -8.06 25.76 -1.75
CA LEU A 122 -8.58 26.82 -0.91
C LEU A 122 -8.44 28.09 -1.76
N GLY A 123 -9.49 28.40 -2.52
CA GLY A 123 -9.61 29.67 -3.21
C GLY A 123 -9.21 30.79 -2.25
N ASP A 124 -8.31 31.66 -2.72
CA ASP A 124 -7.93 32.89 -2.05
C ASP A 124 -9.22 33.71 -1.84
N ASN A 125 -9.84 33.56 -0.67
CA ASN A 125 -10.98 34.35 -0.25
C ASN A 125 -10.47 35.70 0.29
N ARG A 126 -9.66 36.39 -0.53
CA ARG A 126 -9.30 37.80 -0.39
C ARG A 126 -10.12 38.59 -1.40
N GLY A 127 -11.37 38.86 -1.01
CA GLY A 127 -12.28 39.82 -1.63
C GLY A 127 -13.08 40.52 -0.55
#